data_AF-A0A7V3J2N8-F1
#
_entry.id   AF-A0A7V3J2N8-F1
#
_cell.length_a   1.000
_cell.length_b   1.000
_cell.length_c   1.000
_cell.angle_alpha   90.00
_cell.angle_beta   90.00
_cell.angle_gamma   90.00
#
_symmetry.space_group_name_H-M   'P 1'
#
loop_
_entity.id
_entity.type
_entity.pdbx_description
1 polymer ?
#
loop_
_entity_poly.entity_id
_entity_poly.type
_entity_poly.pdbx_seq_one_letter_code
_entity_poly.pdbx_strand_id
1 'polypeptide(L)'
;MSSTSSPFGQNEWLVEEMYRKFRDDPSSVDPSWHEFLVDYNPEPTIESQPPVGTQPAGAARAQAPTTVPALGEGDEAAVLRGAASAVVKNMSMSLEVPTATSVRAIPAKLLIDNRTVINNQLRRTRGGKISFTHLLGYALVKAVAAYPNMNRHFAELDGKPHVVTPAHVNLGLAIDLQGKDGRRSLVVAAIKRCETMRFGQFVAAYEDIVRRARDGMLTTEDFAGVTISLTNPGTLGTVHSVPRLMAGQGAIIGVGAMEYPAEFQGASEQRIAELGIGKLVTLTSTYDHRIIQGAESGEFLRTIHEMVLSDEFWDEIFRELGIPYEPVRWRADNPDPVVDKNPRVIELIAAYRNRGHLMADIDPLRLDNSRFRSHPDLDVLTHGLTLWDLDREFKVDGCFPVAGYRKLRDVLSVLRDAYCRHIGVEYTHILEPEQQQWLQQRVEAKHVKPTVAQQKYILSKLNAAEAFETFLQTKYVGQKRFSLEGAETVIPVMDAVIDQCAEYGLDEVVIAMPHRGRLNVLANIVGKPYSQIFTEFEGNLDPSQAHGSGDVKYHLGATGVS
;
A
#
# COMPACT_ATOMS: atom_id res chain seq x y z
N MET A 1 55.62 1.20 -25.60
CA MET A 1 56.47 1.11 -24.39
C MET A 1 56.46 -0.35 -23.98
N SER A 2 57.60 -1.04 -24.07
CA SER A 2 57.70 -2.43 -23.63
C SER A 2 58.01 -2.46 -22.14
N SER A 3 57.08 -2.98 -21.34
CA SER A 3 57.35 -3.31 -19.94
C SER A 3 58.07 -4.65 -19.88
N THR A 4 59.38 -4.65 -19.60
CA THR A 4 60.13 -5.84 -19.22
C THR A 4 59.63 -6.32 -17.87
N SER A 5 58.64 -7.21 -17.86
CA SER A 5 58.23 -7.92 -16.65
C SER A 5 59.29 -8.96 -16.30
N SER A 6 59.82 -8.90 -15.08
CA SER A 6 60.68 -9.95 -14.54
C SER A 6 60.00 -11.33 -14.67
N PRO A 7 60.74 -12.41 -15.02
CA PRO A 7 60.15 -13.73 -15.26
C PRO A 7 59.41 -14.34 -14.05
N PHE A 8 59.56 -13.78 -12.85
CA PHE A 8 58.91 -14.25 -11.62
C PHE A 8 57.72 -13.38 -11.16
N GLY A 9 57.45 -12.25 -11.82
CA GLY A 9 56.31 -11.38 -11.52
C GLY A 9 56.21 -11.01 -10.04
N GLN A 10 55.03 -11.22 -9.42
CA GLN A 10 54.80 -10.89 -8.01
C GLN A 10 55.66 -11.66 -7.00
N ASN A 11 56.35 -12.73 -7.42
CA ASN A 11 57.20 -13.55 -6.56
C ASN A 11 58.69 -13.16 -6.63
N GLU A 12 59.05 -12.11 -7.37
CA GLU A 12 60.42 -11.62 -7.53
C GLU A 12 61.13 -11.36 -6.18
N TRP A 13 60.44 -10.74 -5.23
CA TRP A 13 60.98 -10.48 -3.88
C TRP A 13 61.43 -11.75 -3.14
N LEU A 14 60.75 -12.88 -3.37
CA LEU A 14 61.07 -14.16 -2.75
C LEU A 14 62.31 -14.79 -3.39
N VAL A 15 62.46 -14.66 -4.72
CA VAL A 15 63.65 -15.11 -5.45
C VAL A 15 64.87 -14.28 -5.07
N GLU A 16 64.72 -12.97 -4.90
CA GLU A 16 65.77 -12.11 -4.33
C GLU A 16 66.15 -12.52 -2.90
N GLU A 17 65.19 -12.83 -2.03
CA GLU A 17 65.48 -13.28 -0.66
C GLU A 17 66.22 -14.63 -0.65
N MET A 18 65.82 -15.56 -1.51
CA MET A 18 66.53 -16.84 -1.70
C MET A 18 67.94 -16.64 -2.25
N TYR A 19 68.12 -15.71 -3.21
CA TYR A 19 69.45 -15.38 -3.75
C TYR A 19 70.37 -14.76 -2.69
N ARG A 20 69.87 -13.85 -1.85
CA ARG A 20 70.62 -13.28 -0.71
C ARG A 20 71.07 -14.39 0.25
N LYS A 21 70.15 -15.29 0.64
CA LYS A 21 70.44 -16.44 1.51
C LYS A 21 71.46 -17.40 0.90
N PHE A 22 71.33 -17.74 -0.38
CA PHE A 22 72.28 -18.60 -1.10
C PHE A 22 73.69 -18.00 -1.18
N ARG A 23 73.81 -16.68 -1.28
CA ARG A 23 75.11 -15.97 -1.25
C ARG A 23 75.78 -15.98 0.13
N ASP A 24 75.00 -15.97 1.20
CA ASP A 24 75.52 -15.97 2.57
C ASP A 24 75.82 -17.41 3.06
N ASP A 25 74.97 -18.38 2.73
CA ASP A 25 75.15 -19.82 2.97
C ASP A 25 74.44 -20.66 1.89
N PRO A 26 75.16 -21.32 0.98
CA PRO A 26 74.57 -22.18 -0.05
C PRO A 26 73.70 -23.33 0.50
N SER A 27 73.94 -23.79 1.74
CA SER A 27 73.15 -24.85 2.37
C SER A 27 71.81 -24.38 2.94
N SER A 28 71.57 -23.06 3.00
CA SER A 28 70.32 -22.47 3.49
C SER A 28 69.17 -22.50 2.46
N VAL A 29 69.45 -22.91 1.22
CA VAL A 29 68.50 -23.02 0.11
C VAL A 29 68.50 -24.45 -0.43
N ASP A 30 67.33 -24.94 -0.85
CA ASP A 30 67.17 -26.29 -1.39
C ASP A 30 68.06 -26.54 -2.63
N PRO A 31 68.73 -27.71 -2.75
CA PRO A 31 69.62 -28.02 -3.88
C PRO A 31 69.00 -27.88 -5.27
N SER A 32 67.67 -28.03 -5.40
CA SER A 32 66.97 -27.83 -6.67
C SER A 32 67.04 -26.40 -7.23
N TRP A 33 67.41 -25.43 -6.40
CA TRP A 33 67.57 -24.02 -6.79
C TRP A 33 69.02 -23.60 -7.04
N HIS A 34 70.01 -24.46 -6.73
CA HIS A 34 71.42 -24.07 -6.76
C HIS A 34 71.91 -23.74 -8.17
N GLU A 35 71.58 -24.57 -9.17
CA GLU A 35 71.94 -24.29 -10.58
C GLU A 35 71.32 -22.97 -11.07
N PHE A 36 70.09 -22.66 -10.65
CA PHE A 36 69.42 -21.42 -11.03
C PHE A 36 70.01 -20.18 -10.35
N LEU A 37 70.32 -20.26 -9.05
CA LEU A 37 70.81 -19.11 -8.27
C LEU A 37 72.29 -18.78 -8.52
N VAL A 38 73.07 -19.71 -9.08
CA VAL A 38 74.45 -19.44 -9.54
C VAL A 38 74.47 -18.46 -10.72
N ASP A 39 73.55 -18.61 -11.68
CA ASP A 39 73.47 -17.79 -12.89
C ASP A 39 72.54 -16.56 -12.74
N TYR A 40 71.92 -16.37 -11.57
CA TYR A 40 70.99 -15.27 -11.30
C TYR A 40 71.72 -13.96 -10.97
N ASN A 41 71.37 -12.88 -11.68
CA ASN A 41 71.98 -11.55 -11.54
C ASN A 41 70.90 -10.44 -11.52
N PRO A 42 70.46 -9.98 -10.33
CA PRO A 42 69.44 -8.93 -10.21
C PRO A 42 70.00 -7.53 -10.48
N GLU A 43 69.26 -6.68 -11.21
CA GLU A 43 69.60 -5.26 -11.37
C GLU A 43 69.30 -4.46 -10.08
N PRO A 44 70.14 -3.47 -9.69
CA PRO A 44 70.00 -2.78 -8.42
C PRO A 44 68.84 -1.78 -8.42
N THR A 45 67.76 -2.12 -7.70
CA THR A 45 66.67 -1.19 -7.41
C THR A 45 67.10 -0.21 -6.31
N ILE A 46 66.93 1.10 -6.54
CA ILE A 46 67.44 2.17 -5.67
C ILE A 46 66.57 2.34 -4.42
N GLU A 47 67.00 1.76 -3.29
CA GLU A 47 66.50 2.15 -1.96
C GLU A 47 67.12 3.49 -1.52
N SER A 48 66.32 4.37 -0.91
CA SER A 48 66.82 5.60 -0.26
C SER A 48 66.24 5.78 1.14
N GLN A 49 67.10 5.63 2.15
CA GLN A 49 66.82 5.90 3.56
C GLN A 49 67.38 7.28 3.99
N PRO A 50 66.91 7.86 5.12
CA PRO A 50 67.02 9.30 5.38
C PRO A 50 68.26 9.70 6.22
N PRO A 51 68.74 10.95 6.11
CA PRO A 51 69.70 11.52 7.05
C PRO A 51 68.99 12.24 8.22
N VAL A 52 69.53 12.06 9.44
CA VAL A 52 69.14 12.81 10.65
C VAL A 52 69.95 14.10 10.75
N GLY A 53 69.28 15.24 11.00
CA GLY A 53 69.95 16.52 11.26
C GLY A 53 69.02 17.57 11.90
N THR A 54 69.37 18.05 13.10
CA THR A 54 68.81 19.25 13.77
C THR A 54 69.29 20.54 13.08
N GLN A 55 68.62 21.69 13.09
CA GLN A 55 67.39 22.22 13.74
C GLN A 55 66.97 23.50 12.94
N PRO A 56 65.89 24.26 13.24
CA PRO A 56 64.79 24.09 14.22
C PRO A 56 63.38 24.17 13.58
N ALA A 57 62.32 24.18 14.40
CA ALA A 57 60.92 24.13 13.97
C ALA A 57 60.38 25.44 13.38
N GLY A 58 59.48 25.35 12.39
CA GLY A 58 58.61 26.47 11.99
C GLY A 58 58.09 26.47 10.55
N ALA A 59 57.08 25.64 10.23
CA ALA A 59 56.01 25.93 9.25
C ALA A 59 55.11 24.70 9.06
N ALA A 60 53.78 24.86 9.14
CA ALA A 60 52.85 23.81 8.75
C ALA A 60 52.89 23.62 7.22
N ARG A 61 53.04 22.38 6.76
CA ARG A 61 53.08 22.05 5.33
C ARG A 61 51.64 22.08 4.80
N ALA A 62 51.27 23.18 4.13
CA ALA A 62 49.98 23.30 3.46
C ALA A 62 49.84 22.19 2.40
N GLN A 63 48.66 21.57 2.32
CA GLN A 63 48.33 20.62 1.26
C GLN A 63 48.32 21.35 -0.09
N ALA A 64 48.94 20.76 -1.11
CA ALA A 64 48.91 21.31 -2.46
C ALA A 64 47.47 21.28 -3.01
N PRO A 65 47.01 22.30 -3.77
CA PRO A 65 45.69 22.27 -4.35
C PRO A 65 45.61 21.17 -5.42
N THR A 66 44.58 20.33 -5.34
CA THR A 66 44.23 19.40 -6.42
C THR A 66 43.92 20.20 -7.68
N THR A 67 44.67 19.96 -8.75
CA THR A 67 44.43 20.61 -10.05
C THR A 67 43.09 20.13 -10.62
N VAL A 68 42.09 21.01 -10.59
CA VAL A 68 40.82 20.80 -11.30
C VAL A 68 41.13 20.76 -12.81
N PRO A 69 40.57 19.82 -13.59
CA PRO A 69 40.70 19.83 -15.03
C PRO A 69 40.24 21.18 -15.61
N ALA A 70 41.02 21.75 -16.54
CA ALA A 70 40.61 22.95 -17.23
C ALA A 70 39.38 22.64 -18.10
N LEU A 71 38.35 23.48 -17.99
CA LEU A 71 37.15 23.41 -18.83
C LEU A 71 37.53 23.71 -20.29
N GLY A 72 36.96 22.96 -21.23
CA GLY A 72 37.18 23.12 -22.66
C GLY A 72 36.46 24.35 -23.23
N GLU A 73 36.87 24.79 -24.43
CA GLU A 73 36.14 25.83 -25.15
C GLU A 73 34.74 25.34 -25.52
N GLY A 74 33.72 25.97 -24.93
CA GLY A 74 32.31 25.59 -25.08
C GLY A 74 31.67 24.98 -23.83
N ASP A 75 32.45 24.67 -22.78
CA ASP A 75 31.91 24.12 -21.53
C ASP A 75 31.17 25.19 -20.68
N GLU A 76 29.89 24.96 -20.38
CA GLU A 76 29.10 25.82 -19.49
C GLU A 76 29.23 25.37 -18.02
N ALA A 77 29.79 26.24 -17.16
CA ALA A 77 29.94 25.97 -15.73
C ALA A 77 28.80 26.59 -14.90
N ALA A 78 27.98 25.75 -14.26
CA ALA A 78 26.89 26.19 -13.37
C ALA A 78 27.17 25.87 -11.90
N VAL A 79 27.06 26.87 -11.01
CA VAL A 79 27.22 26.68 -9.56
C VAL A 79 25.97 26.02 -8.97
N LEU A 80 26.13 24.85 -8.36
CA LEU A 80 25.07 24.16 -7.61
C LEU A 80 24.72 24.95 -6.33
N ARG A 81 23.46 25.35 -6.19
CA ARG A 81 22.95 26.15 -5.06
C ARG A 81 21.74 25.49 -4.40
N GLY A 82 21.45 25.87 -3.15
CA GLY A 82 20.28 25.38 -2.41
C GLY A 82 20.28 23.86 -2.24
N ALA A 83 19.15 23.21 -2.56
CA ALA A 83 18.97 21.77 -2.42
C ALA A 83 20.03 20.94 -3.17
N ALA A 84 20.52 21.39 -4.34
CA ALA A 84 21.56 20.68 -5.07
C ALA A 84 22.90 20.65 -4.31
N SER A 85 23.24 21.72 -3.59
CA SER A 85 24.44 21.77 -2.74
C SER A 85 24.29 20.86 -1.51
N ALA A 86 23.08 20.75 -0.94
CA ALA A 86 22.79 19.80 0.14
C ALA A 86 22.93 18.34 -0.32
N VAL A 87 22.49 18.00 -1.54
CA VAL A 87 22.70 16.67 -2.13
C VAL A 87 24.20 16.36 -2.27
N VAL A 88 25.02 17.30 -2.77
CA VAL A 88 26.48 17.13 -2.85
C VAL A 88 27.07 16.82 -1.46
N LYS A 89 26.75 17.64 -0.44
CA LYS A 89 27.22 17.42 0.93
C LYS A 89 26.86 16.02 1.44
N ASN A 90 25.62 15.61 1.25
CA ASN A 90 25.11 14.31 1.72
C ASN A 90 25.76 13.13 0.98
N MET A 91 26.00 13.25 -0.33
CA MET A 91 26.67 12.21 -1.11
C MET A 91 28.18 12.13 -0.79
N SER A 92 28.84 13.24 -0.48
CA SER A 92 30.22 13.23 0.04
C SER A 92 30.33 12.51 1.38
N MET A 93 29.45 12.80 2.35
CA MET A 93 29.42 12.09 3.64
C MET A 93 29.10 10.59 3.48
N SER A 94 28.32 10.21 2.47
CA SER A 94 28.03 8.79 2.16
C SER A 94 29.28 8.00 1.76
N LEU A 95 30.38 8.63 1.33
CA LEU A 95 31.62 7.93 0.95
C LEU A 95 32.32 7.28 2.16
N GLU A 96 32.10 7.81 3.36
CA GLU A 96 32.69 7.31 4.63
C GLU A 96 31.95 6.09 5.21
N VAL A 97 30.84 5.68 4.58
CA VAL A 97 30.03 4.54 5.01
C VAL A 97 30.35 3.34 4.11
N PRO A 98 31.04 2.29 4.62
CA PRO A 98 31.33 1.08 3.85
C PRO A 98 30.05 0.23 3.74
N THR A 99 29.28 0.50 2.70
CA THR A 99 28.01 -0.18 2.45
C THR A 99 28.19 -1.54 1.77
N ALA A 100 27.44 -2.54 2.22
CA ALA A 100 27.17 -3.74 1.43
C ALA A 100 25.69 -3.84 1.08
N THR A 101 25.34 -4.66 0.09
CA THR A 101 23.96 -4.80 -0.39
C THR A 101 23.55 -6.26 -0.50
N SER A 102 22.45 -6.60 0.16
CA SER A 102 21.75 -7.88 0.02
C SER A 102 20.53 -7.68 -0.88
N VAL A 103 20.19 -8.67 -1.70
CA VAL A 103 19.11 -8.59 -2.68
C VAL A 103 18.21 -9.81 -2.56
N ARG A 104 16.89 -9.61 -2.60
CA ARG A 104 15.90 -10.71 -2.59
C ARG A 104 14.76 -10.42 -3.56
N ALA A 105 14.46 -11.37 -4.43
CA ALA A 105 13.21 -11.35 -5.20
C ALA A 105 12.07 -11.92 -4.34
N ILE A 106 10.92 -11.23 -4.32
CA ILE A 106 9.75 -11.56 -3.52
C ILE A 106 8.53 -11.69 -4.46
N PRO A 107 7.70 -12.76 -4.36
CA PRO A 107 6.48 -12.87 -5.15
C PRO A 107 5.47 -11.77 -4.78
N ALA A 108 5.10 -10.96 -5.77
CA ALA A 108 4.19 -9.83 -5.61
C ALA A 108 2.71 -10.18 -5.91
N LYS A 109 2.39 -11.42 -6.31
CA LYS A 109 1.01 -11.85 -6.66
C LYS A 109 0.02 -11.52 -5.53
N LEU A 110 0.32 -11.94 -4.30
CA LEU A 110 -0.53 -11.68 -3.13
C LEU A 110 -0.67 -10.18 -2.81
N LEU A 111 0.44 -9.43 -2.90
CA LEU A 111 0.43 -7.96 -2.76
C LEU A 111 -0.51 -7.31 -3.78
N ILE A 112 -0.44 -7.72 -5.04
CA ILE A 112 -1.26 -7.19 -6.13
C ILE A 112 -2.74 -7.50 -5.91
N ASP A 113 -3.05 -8.74 -5.53
CA ASP A 113 -4.42 -9.22 -5.39
C ASP A 113 -5.12 -8.62 -4.17
N ASN A 114 -4.49 -8.66 -2.98
CA ASN A 114 -5.04 -8.02 -1.79
C ASN A 114 -5.12 -6.51 -1.93
N ARG A 115 -4.14 -5.84 -2.54
CA ARG A 115 -4.23 -4.40 -2.85
C ARG A 115 -5.39 -4.09 -3.80
N THR A 116 -5.73 -4.99 -4.73
CA THR A 116 -6.87 -4.82 -5.64
C THR A 116 -8.18 -4.93 -4.87
N VAL A 117 -8.33 -5.93 -3.99
CA VAL A 117 -9.49 -6.06 -3.09
C VAL A 117 -9.66 -4.83 -2.20
N ILE A 118 -8.59 -4.38 -1.55
CA ILE A 118 -8.56 -3.18 -0.70
C ILE A 118 -9.01 -1.94 -1.46
N ASN A 119 -8.40 -1.66 -2.62
CA ASN A 119 -8.74 -0.45 -3.40
C ASN A 119 -10.15 -0.50 -3.99
N ASN A 120 -10.65 -1.69 -4.34
CA ASN A 120 -12.03 -1.88 -4.76
C ASN A 120 -13.01 -1.60 -3.61
N GLN A 121 -12.67 -1.95 -2.37
CA GLN A 121 -13.48 -1.58 -1.19
C GLN A 121 -13.42 -0.08 -0.91
N LEU A 122 -12.23 0.51 -0.82
CA LEU A 122 -12.05 1.93 -0.51
C LEU A 122 -12.73 2.85 -1.54
N ARG A 123 -12.66 2.51 -2.83
CA ARG A 123 -13.37 3.24 -3.91
C ARG A 123 -14.89 3.27 -3.74
N ARG A 124 -15.46 2.31 -3.00
CA ARG A 124 -16.90 2.14 -2.78
C ARG A 124 -17.39 2.69 -1.44
N THR A 125 -16.52 2.81 -0.44
CA THR A 125 -16.85 3.27 0.91
C THR A 125 -16.37 4.70 1.15
N ARG A 126 -15.22 4.87 1.83
CA ARG A 126 -14.73 6.15 2.36
C ARG A 126 -13.78 6.89 1.42
N GLY A 127 -13.42 6.29 0.27
CA GLY A 127 -12.35 6.77 -0.60
C GLY A 127 -10.96 6.40 -0.09
N GLY A 128 -9.94 7.03 -0.66
CA GLY A 128 -8.52 6.69 -0.42
C GLY A 128 -7.98 5.61 -1.37
N LYS A 129 -6.66 5.42 -1.36
CA LYS A 129 -5.96 4.45 -2.22
C LYS A 129 -4.71 3.91 -1.51
N ILE A 130 -4.62 2.60 -1.36
CA ILE A 130 -3.41 1.95 -0.84
C ILE A 130 -2.41 1.72 -1.97
N SER A 131 -1.18 2.15 -1.74
CA SER A 131 -0.02 1.93 -2.60
C SER A 131 0.77 0.69 -2.15
N PHE A 132 1.68 0.20 -3.00
CA PHE A 132 2.59 -0.88 -2.59
C PHE A 132 3.61 -0.41 -1.55
N THR A 133 3.96 0.88 -1.52
CA THR A 133 4.88 1.45 -0.51
C THR A 133 4.24 1.56 0.86
N HIS A 134 2.90 1.70 0.99
CA HIS A 134 2.24 1.59 2.29
C HIS A 134 2.39 0.18 2.86
N LEU A 135 2.17 -0.84 2.03
CA LEU A 135 2.25 -2.24 2.41
C LEU A 135 3.69 -2.66 2.76
N LEU A 136 4.64 -2.37 1.87
CA LEU A 136 6.06 -2.69 2.08
C LEU A 136 6.71 -1.85 3.18
N GLY A 137 6.33 -0.57 3.33
CA GLY A 137 6.78 0.28 4.42
C GLY A 137 6.29 -0.21 5.78
N TYR A 138 5.04 -0.69 5.86
CA TYR A 138 4.53 -1.29 7.10
C TYR A 138 5.18 -2.64 7.43
N ALA A 139 5.37 -3.50 6.42
CA ALA A 139 6.11 -4.76 6.58
C ALA A 139 7.55 -4.53 7.04
N LEU A 140 8.23 -3.50 6.52
CA LEU A 140 9.57 -3.07 6.95
C LEU A 140 9.56 -2.63 8.43
N VAL A 141 8.62 -1.78 8.85
CA VAL A 141 8.50 -1.35 10.26
C VAL A 141 8.27 -2.54 11.19
N LYS A 142 7.41 -3.48 10.81
CA LYS A 142 7.17 -4.72 11.58
C LYS A 142 8.40 -5.64 11.61
N ALA A 143 9.12 -5.77 10.49
CA ALA A 143 10.36 -6.54 10.44
C ALA A 143 11.49 -5.92 11.30
N VAL A 144 11.53 -4.60 11.44
CA VAL A 144 12.50 -3.92 12.34
C VAL A 144 12.25 -4.27 13.81
N ALA A 145 11.02 -4.58 14.22
CA ALA A 145 10.75 -5.07 15.58
C ALA A 145 11.36 -6.46 15.84
N ALA A 146 11.52 -7.30 14.81
CA ALA A 146 12.22 -8.58 14.90
C ALA A 146 13.75 -8.43 14.79
N TYR A 147 14.23 -7.45 14.00
CA TYR A 147 15.66 -7.18 13.78
C TYR A 147 16.02 -5.73 14.15
N PRO A 148 16.07 -5.39 15.46
CA PRO A 148 16.33 -4.02 15.90
C PRO A 148 17.72 -3.50 15.50
N ASN A 149 18.67 -4.39 15.18
CA ASN A 149 20.00 -4.04 14.68
C ASN A 149 19.95 -3.29 13.34
N MET A 150 18.98 -3.60 12.47
CA MET A 150 18.79 -2.92 11.17
C MET A 150 18.41 -1.43 11.31
N ASN A 151 17.96 -1.02 12.51
CA ASN A 151 17.61 0.36 12.85
C ASN A 151 18.75 1.12 13.55
N ARG A 152 19.86 0.45 13.89
CA ARG A 152 21.03 1.04 14.53
C ARG A 152 21.90 1.77 13.52
N HIS A 153 22.67 2.76 13.96
CA HIS A 153 23.68 3.41 13.12
C HIS A 153 25.04 3.47 13.79
N PHE A 154 26.09 3.54 12.98
CA PHE A 154 27.46 3.79 13.43
C PHE A 154 27.63 5.27 13.78
N ALA A 155 28.26 5.56 14.92
CA ALA A 155 28.71 6.89 15.29
C ALA A 155 30.04 6.82 16.03
N GLU A 156 30.90 7.82 15.84
CA GLU A 156 32.09 7.99 16.68
C GLU A 156 31.75 8.93 17.83
N LEU A 157 31.78 8.38 19.04
CA LEU A 157 31.61 9.15 20.29
C LEU A 157 32.93 9.06 21.05
N ASP A 158 33.44 10.22 21.50
CA ASP A 158 34.72 10.35 22.19
C ASP A 158 35.91 9.69 21.46
N GLY A 159 35.92 9.77 20.12
CA GLY A 159 36.95 9.17 19.27
C GLY A 159 36.96 7.63 19.23
N LYS A 160 35.86 7.00 19.66
CA LYS A 160 35.69 5.54 19.64
C LYS A 160 34.47 5.12 18.81
N PRO A 161 34.57 4.01 18.06
CA PRO A 161 33.44 3.47 17.30
C PRO A 161 32.34 2.98 18.26
N HIS A 162 31.14 3.52 18.11
CA HIS A 162 29.95 3.14 18.87
C HIS A 162 28.80 2.73 17.93
N VAL A 163 27.96 1.83 18.42
CA VAL A 163 26.70 1.45 17.76
C VAL A 163 25.55 2.12 18.51
N VAL A 164 24.91 3.10 17.89
CA VAL A 164 23.80 3.84 18.48
C VAL A 164 22.49 3.10 18.18
N THR A 165 21.69 2.85 19.21
CA THR A 165 20.32 2.33 19.07
C THR A 165 19.33 3.48 19.24
N PRO A 166 18.63 3.92 18.18
CA PRO A 166 17.61 4.95 18.29
C PRO A 166 16.43 4.50 19.16
N ALA A 167 15.81 5.45 19.86
CA ALA A 167 14.64 5.18 20.72
C ALA A 167 13.35 4.87 19.95
N HIS A 168 13.29 5.20 18.65
CA HIS A 168 12.12 5.08 17.80
C HIS A 168 12.51 4.55 16.41
N VAL A 169 11.55 3.98 15.68
CA VAL A 169 11.68 3.65 14.26
C VAL A 169 11.11 4.81 13.46
N ASN A 170 11.99 5.59 12.82
CA ASN A 170 11.60 6.74 12.02
C ASN A 170 11.85 6.43 10.55
N LEU A 171 10.78 6.05 9.83
CA LEU A 171 10.86 5.62 8.44
C LEU A 171 11.03 6.82 7.50
N GLY A 172 12.20 6.95 6.89
CA GLY A 172 12.48 7.94 5.87
C GLY A 172 11.87 7.54 4.52
N LEU A 173 10.87 8.28 4.05
CA LEU A 173 10.24 8.06 2.77
C LEU A 173 10.89 8.95 1.70
N ALA A 174 11.43 8.34 0.64
CA ALA A 174 11.91 9.08 -0.52
C ALA A 174 10.74 9.48 -1.44
N ILE A 175 10.55 10.79 -1.65
CA ILE A 175 9.47 11.39 -2.43
C ILE A 175 10.07 12.14 -3.63
N ASP A 176 9.70 11.74 -4.85
CA ASP A 176 10.00 12.47 -6.09
C ASP A 176 9.02 13.64 -6.22
N LEU A 177 9.51 14.87 -6.06
CA LEU A 177 8.74 16.09 -6.27
C LEU A 177 9.04 16.66 -7.66
N GLN A 178 7.99 16.85 -8.45
CA GLN A 178 8.06 17.52 -9.76
C GLN A 178 7.84 19.03 -9.56
N GLY A 179 8.88 19.82 -9.76
CA GLY A 179 8.81 21.28 -9.78
C GLY A 179 8.03 21.79 -11.00
N LYS A 180 7.52 23.03 -10.91
CA LYS A 180 6.75 23.68 -11.99
C LYS A 180 7.54 23.79 -13.31
N ASP A 181 8.86 23.84 -13.22
CA ASP A 181 9.78 23.92 -14.37
C ASP A 181 10.12 22.53 -14.98
N GLY A 182 9.40 21.46 -14.60
CA GLY A 182 9.69 20.08 -15.02
C GLY A 182 10.92 19.43 -14.35
N ARG A 183 11.71 20.21 -13.61
CA ARG A 183 12.83 19.69 -12.79
C ARG A 183 12.30 18.81 -11.67
N ARG A 184 12.92 17.64 -11.49
CA ARG A 184 12.63 16.71 -10.38
C ARG A 184 13.59 16.93 -9.22
N SER A 185 13.08 16.86 -8.00
CA SER A 185 13.86 16.92 -6.77
C SER A 185 13.43 15.80 -5.83
N LEU A 186 14.38 14.95 -5.45
CA LEU A 186 14.16 13.91 -4.45
C LEU A 186 14.30 14.50 -3.05
N VAL A 187 13.31 14.29 -2.19
CA VAL A 187 13.37 14.63 -0.77
C VAL A 187 13.09 13.39 0.09
N VAL A 188 13.71 13.27 1.25
CA VAL A 188 13.50 12.15 2.18
C VAL A 188 12.91 12.69 3.48
N ALA A 189 11.65 12.34 3.78
CA ALA A 189 10.94 12.83 4.96
C ALA A 189 10.64 11.69 5.95
N ALA A 190 10.79 11.95 7.25
CA ALA A 190 10.65 10.98 8.33
C ALA A 190 9.19 10.84 8.80
N ILE A 191 8.64 9.64 8.67
CA ILE A 191 7.47 9.24 9.45
C ILE A 191 7.99 8.83 10.83
N LYS A 192 7.65 9.59 11.88
CA LYS A 192 8.20 9.42 13.24
C LYS A 192 7.43 8.38 14.05
N ARG A 193 8.12 7.63 14.93
CA ARG A 193 7.52 6.67 15.90
C ARG A 193 6.67 5.54 15.32
N CYS A 194 7.08 5.01 14.17
CA CYS A 194 6.32 3.98 13.44
C CYS A 194 6.09 2.71 14.26
N GLU A 195 6.94 2.39 15.24
CA GLU A 195 6.82 1.20 16.10
C GLU A 195 5.53 1.16 16.94
N THR A 196 4.94 2.33 17.21
CA THR A 196 3.68 2.45 17.97
C THR A 196 2.44 2.53 17.08
N MET A 197 2.61 2.61 15.75
CA MET A 197 1.52 2.85 14.81
C MET A 197 0.87 1.55 14.33
N ARG A 198 -0.47 1.49 14.41
CA ARG A 198 -1.25 0.52 13.64
C ARG A 198 -1.32 0.92 12.17
N PHE A 199 -1.70 -0.02 11.29
CA PHE A 199 -1.71 0.21 9.85
C PHE A 199 -2.51 1.46 9.43
N GLY A 200 -3.69 1.70 10.00
CA GLY A 200 -4.49 2.90 9.70
C GLY A 200 -3.80 4.21 10.09
N GLN A 201 -3.12 4.23 11.24
CA GLN A 201 -2.33 5.38 11.72
C GLN A 201 -1.08 5.62 10.85
N PHE A 202 -0.39 4.54 10.48
CA PHE A 202 0.76 4.59 9.59
C PHE A 202 0.41 5.16 8.21
N VAL A 203 -0.70 4.72 7.61
CA VAL A 203 -1.18 5.26 6.33
C VAL A 203 -1.58 6.74 6.46
N ALA A 204 -2.23 7.14 7.55
CA ALA A 204 -2.58 8.54 7.79
C ALA A 204 -1.34 9.43 7.94
N ALA A 205 -0.31 8.98 8.68
CA ALA A 205 0.94 9.70 8.84
C ALA A 205 1.77 9.77 7.53
N TYR A 206 1.75 8.69 6.74
CA TYR A 206 2.36 8.64 5.41
C TYR A 206 1.71 9.65 4.46
N GLU A 207 0.38 9.66 4.35
CA GLU A 207 -0.34 10.58 3.46
C GLU A 207 -0.24 12.04 3.92
N ASP A 208 -0.16 12.32 5.23
CA ASP A 208 0.15 13.68 5.72
C ASP A 208 1.52 14.17 5.23
N ILE A 209 2.57 13.36 5.41
CA ILE A 209 3.93 13.67 4.96
C ILE A 209 3.95 13.87 3.43
N VAL A 210 3.29 13.01 2.66
CA VAL A 210 3.23 13.14 1.18
C VAL A 210 2.44 14.37 0.74
N ARG A 211 1.34 14.73 1.42
CA ARG A 211 0.59 15.97 1.19
C ARG A 211 1.47 17.19 1.48
N ARG A 212 2.05 17.28 2.68
CA ARG A 212 2.93 18.40 3.07
C ARG A 212 4.17 18.50 2.16
N ALA A 213 4.71 17.39 1.67
CA ALA A 213 5.77 17.39 0.67
C ALA A 213 5.35 18.02 -0.67
N ARG A 214 4.17 17.65 -1.19
CA ARG A 214 3.63 18.22 -2.45
C ARG A 214 3.24 19.68 -2.33
N ASP A 215 2.72 20.08 -1.19
CA ASP A 215 2.31 21.46 -0.90
C ASP A 215 3.49 22.37 -0.50
N GLY A 216 4.70 21.80 -0.34
CA GLY A 216 5.90 22.55 0.06
C GLY A 216 5.94 22.95 1.54
N MET A 217 5.15 22.29 2.38
CA MET A 217 4.97 22.58 3.82
C MET A 217 5.77 21.64 4.75
N LEU A 218 6.90 21.11 4.29
CA LEU A 218 7.81 20.33 5.14
C LEU A 218 8.71 21.26 5.97
N THR A 219 8.87 20.91 7.24
CA THR A 219 9.73 21.62 8.19
C THR A 219 11.10 20.95 8.30
N THR A 220 12.09 21.64 8.88
CA THR A 220 13.40 21.05 9.18
C THR A 220 13.31 19.80 10.06
N GLU A 221 12.31 19.74 10.95
CA GLU A 221 12.06 18.59 11.80
C GLU A 221 11.56 17.36 11.05
N ASP A 222 10.94 17.51 9.88
CA ASP A 222 10.48 16.37 9.06
C ASP A 222 11.64 15.68 8.34
N PHE A 223 12.79 16.35 8.17
CA PHE A 223 14.01 15.77 7.59
C PHE A 223 14.94 15.14 8.63
N ALA A 224 14.73 15.42 9.91
CA ALA A 224 15.62 15.03 11.00
C ALA A 224 15.28 13.66 11.60
N GLY A 225 16.31 12.91 11.99
CA GLY A 225 16.16 11.70 12.81
C GLY A 225 15.63 10.47 12.08
N VAL A 226 15.72 10.40 10.75
CA VAL A 226 15.49 9.16 9.98
C VAL A 226 16.45 8.06 10.48
N THR A 227 15.94 6.84 10.68
CA THR A 227 16.75 5.70 11.17
C THR A 227 16.95 4.63 10.09
N ILE A 228 15.88 4.33 9.34
CA ILE A 228 15.83 3.45 8.17
C ILE A 228 15.01 4.14 7.09
N SER A 229 15.36 4.00 5.82
CA SER A 229 14.60 4.63 4.72
C SER A 229 14.13 3.64 3.66
N LEU A 230 13.02 3.98 3.02
CA LEU A 230 12.41 3.27 1.90
C LEU A 230 12.46 4.14 0.65
N THR A 231 13.05 3.62 -0.42
CA THR A 231 13.05 4.25 -1.74
C THR A 231 12.36 3.35 -2.77
N ASN A 232 11.56 3.93 -3.67
CA ASN A 232 10.78 3.18 -4.67
C ASN A 232 11.06 3.65 -6.11
N PRO A 233 12.25 3.36 -6.65
CA PRO A 233 12.56 3.58 -8.07
C PRO A 233 11.80 2.62 -8.99
N GLY A 234 11.12 1.59 -8.46
CA GLY A 234 10.26 0.69 -9.24
C GLY A 234 9.12 1.38 -9.98
N THR A 235 8.71 2.59 -9.58
CA THR A 235 7.76 3.42 -10.34
C THR A 235 8.31 3.93 -11.68
N LEU A 236 9.63 3.85 -11.87
CA LEU A 236 10.35 4.26 -13.08
C LEU A 236 10.88 3.06 -13.89
N GLY A 237 10.48 1.82 -13.58
CA GLY A 237 10.97 0.61 -14.25
C GLY A 237 12.36 0.14 -13.80
N THR A 238 12.88 0.64 -12.66
CA THR A 238 14.17 0.17 -12.13
C THR A 238 13.99 -1.14 -11.37
N VAL A 239 14.58 -2.24 -11.85
CA VAL A 239 14.50 -3.56 -11.20
C VAL A 239 15.39 -3.66 -9.96
N HIS A 240 16.64 -3.20 -10.05
CA HIS A 240 17.60 -3.20 -8.95
C HIS A 240 18.12 -1.78 -8.70
N SER A 241 18.15 -1.36 -7.44
CA SER A 241 18.74 -0.09 -7.03
C SER A 241 19.68 -0.32 -5.85
N VAL A 242 20.87 0.26 -5.91
CA VAL A 242 21.87 0.26 -4.83
C VAL A 242 21.93 1.68 -4.27
N PRO A 243 21.01 2.07 -3.37
CA PRO A 243 20.96 3.41 -2.82
C PRO A 243 22.20 3.71 -1.96
N ARG A 244 22.71 4.93 -2.06
CA ARG A 244 23.79 5.42 -1.18
C ARG A 244 23.25 5.65 0.23
N LEU A 245 23.74 4.89 1.22
CA LEU A 245 23.38 5.04 2.63
C LEU A 245 23.86 6.39 3.18
N MET A 246 22.98 7.09 3.89
CA MET A 246 23.30 8.36 4.55
C MET A 246 23.86 8.12 5.95
N ALA A 247 24.80 8.95 6.40
CA ALA A 247 25.31 8.91 7.77
C ALA A 247 24.17 9.14 8.78
N GLY A 248 24.18 8.40 9.89
CA GLY A 248 23.10 8.40 10.89
C GLY A 248 21.96 7.41 10.64
N GLN A 249 21.98 6.67 9.53
CA GLN A 249 21.05 5.58 9.22
C GLN A 249 21.74 4.21 9.21
N GLY A 250 20.99 3.14 9.53
CA GLY A 250 21.50 1.76 9.48
C GLY A 250 21.42 1.12 8.11
N ALA A 251 20.28 1.27 7.45
CA ALA A 251 20.01 0.71 6.13
C ALA A 251 19.06 1.59 5.29
N ILE A 252 19.14 1.40 3.96
CA ILE A 252 18.13 1.85 3.00
C ILE A 252 17.59 0.63 2.26
N ILE A 253 16.26 0.51 2.21
CA ILE A 253 15.55 -0.53 1.49
C ILE A 253 15.05 0.03 0.15
N GLY A 254 15.52 -0.55 -0.96
CA GLY A 254 15.07 -0.24 -2.30
C GLY A 254 13.96 -1.17 -2.77
N VAL A 255 12.88 -0.60 -3.30
CA VAL A 255 11.77 -1.32 -3.93
C VAL A 255 11.91 -1.22 -5.46
N GLY A 256 12.19 -2.36 -6.09
CA GLY A 256 12.27 -2.50 -7.54
C GLY A 256 10.90 -2.50 -8.24
N ALA A 257 10.94 -2.53 -9.57
CA ALA A 257 9.76 -2.67 -10.41
C ALA A 257 9.05 -4.02 -10.18
N MET A 258 7.75 -4.06 -10.47
CA MET A 258 6.93 -5.28 -10.37
C MET A 258 6.79 -5.94 -11.74
N GLU A 259 7.67 -6.90 -12.01
CA GLU A 259 7.88 -7.49 -13.34
C GLU A 259 7.76 -9.02 -13.31
N TYR A 260 7.59 -9.63 -14.47
CA TYR A 260 7.73 -11.08 -14.60
C TYR A 260 9.22 -11.46 -14.66
N PRO A 261 9.60 -12.70 -14.26
CA PRO A 261 10.94 -13.23 -14.52
C PRO A 261 11.30 -13.08 -16.01
N ALA A 262 12.58 -12.82 -16.31
CA ALA A 262 13.04 -12.41 -17.63
C ALA A 262 12.60 -13.36 -18.75
N GLU A 263 12.65 -14.66 -18.48
CA GLU A 263 12.25 -15.76 -19.37
C GLU A 263 10.75 -15.79 -19.72
N PHE A 264 9.91 -15.08 -18.96
CA PHE A 264 8.46 -14.96 -19.21
C PHE A 264 8.03 -13.55 -19.65
N GLN A 265 8.97 -12.60 -19.79
CA GLN A 265 8.67 -11.27 -20.32
C GLN A 265 8.32 -11.38 -21.81
N GLY A 266 7.06 -11.11 -22.15
CA GLY A 266 6.52 -11.25 -23.52
C GLY A 266 5.72 -12.54 -23.76
N ALA A 267 5.60 -13.43 -22.77
CA ALA A 267 4.62 -14.52 -22.83
C ALA A 267 3.18 -13.96 -22.81
N SER A 268 2.22 -14.66 -23.43
CA SER A 268 0.81 -14.23 -23.43
C SER A 268 0.21 -14.28 -22.01
N GLU A 269 -0.72 -13.38 -21.69
CA GLU A 269 -1.36 -13.36 -20.35
C GLU A 269 -2.03 -14.69 -20.01
N GLN A 270 -2.68 -15.33 -20.99
CA GLN A 270 -3.27 -16.66 -20.82
C GLN A 270 -2.21 -17.71 -20.46
N ARG A 271 -1.04 -17.70 -21.13
CA ARG A 271 0.03 -18.65 -20.84
C ARG A 271 0.65 -18.45 -19.45
N ILE A 272 0.76 -17.19 -19.00
CA ILE A 272 1.19 -16.83 -17.65
C ILE A 272 0.19 -17.35 -16.60
N ALA A 273 -1.12 -17.23 -16.86
CA ALA A 273 -2.19 -17.73 -15.98
C ALA A 273 -2.30 -19.27 -15.97
N GLU A 274 -2.10 -19.94 -17.12
CA GLU A 274 -1.99 -21.40 -17.19
C GLU A 274 -0.85 -21.92 -16.31
N LEU A 275 0.35 -21.38 -16.49
CA LEU A 275 1.57 -21.79 -15.79
C LEU A 275 1.64 -21.32 -14.33
N GLY A 276 0.70 -20.50 -13.86
CA GLY A 276 0.68 -20.00 -12.48
C GLY A 276 1.85 -19.04 -12.17
N ILE A 277 2.30 -18.23 -13.13
CA ILE A 277 3.49 -17.39 -12.95
C ILE A 277 3.11 -16.02 -12.39
N GLY A 278 3.60 -15.71 -11.19
CA GLY A 278 3.41 -14.41 -10.54
C GLY A 278 4.46 -13.38 -10.95
N LYS A 279 4.10 -12.09 -10.83
CA LYS A 279 5.10 -11.00 -10.84
C LYS A 279 5.95 -11.06 -9.58
N LEU A 280 7.21 -10.67 -9.70
CA LEU A 280 8.16 -10.49 -8.61
C LEU A 280 8.35 -9.00 -8.32
N VAL A 281 8.68 -8.68 -7.07
CA VAL A 281 9.26 -7.40 -6.66
C VAL A 281 10.63 -7.68 -6.06
N THR A 282 11.66 -7.01 -6.59
CA THR A 282 13.00 -7.06 -6.02
C THR A 282 13.08 -6.10 -4.84
N LEU A 283 13.47 -6.59 -3.66
CA LEU A 283 13.92 -5.74 -2.57
C LEU A 283 15.44 -5.77 -2.49
N THR A 284 16.04 -4.60 -2.40
CA THR A 284 17.46 -4.42 -2.07
C THR A 284 17.58 -3.84 -0.65
N SER A 285 18.57 -4.30 0.10
CA SER A 285 18.91 -3.78 1.42
C SER A 285 20.36 -3.36 1.38
N THR A 286 20.61 -2.04 1.35
CA THR A 286 21.97 -1.47 1.42
C THR A 286 22.21 -0.97 2.85
N TYR A 287 23.20 -1.56 3.52
CA TYR A 287 23.44 -1.43 4.97
C TYR A 287 24.91 -1.13 5.27
N ASP A 288 25.18 -0.53 6.43
CA ASP A 288 26.54 -0.28 6.91
C ASP A 288 27.19 -1.59 7.41
N HIS A 289 28.18 -2.10 6.69
CA HIS A 289 28.81 -3.37 7.01
C HIS A 289 29.70 -3.31 8.28
N ARG A 290 29.95 -2.12 8.86
CA ARG A 290 30.61 -2.01 10.19
C ARG A 290 29.75 -2.57 11.31
N ILE A 291 28.42 -2.51 11.17
CA ILE A 291 27.49 -2.79 12.26
C ILE A 291 26.45 -3.87 11.92
N ILE A 292 26.10 -4.03 10.65
CA ILE A 292 25.10 -5.00 10.17
C ILE A 292 25.82 -6.09 9.36
N GLN A 293 25.53 -7.35 9.69
CA GLN A 293 26.09 -8.50 8.99
C GLN A 293 25.24 -8.90 7.78
N GLY A 294 25.87 -9.42 6.73
CA GLY A 294 25.16 -9.81 5.50
C GLY A 294 24.09 -10.90 5.72
N ALA A 295 24.34 -11.81 6.67
CA ALA A 295 23.35 -12.81 7.10
C ALA A 295 22.10 -12.14 7.73
N GLU A 296 22.28 -11.17 8.61
CA GLU A 296 21.18 -10.44 9.25
C GLU A 296 20.36 -9.64 8.23
N SER A 297 21.03 -8.97 7.28
CA SER A 297 20.36 -8.26 6.19
C SER A 297 19.60 -9.21 5.24
N GLY A 298 20.13 -10.42 4.99
CA GLY A 298 19.45 -11.47 4.22
C GLY A 298 18.22 -12.05 4.92
N GLU A 299 18.33 -12.26 6.24
CA GLU A 299 17.24 -12.74 7.11
C GLU A 299 16.16 -11.67 7.31
N PHE A 300 16.52 -10.39 7.44
CA PHE A 300 15.57 -9.29 7.45
C PHE A 300 14.71 -9.26 6.17
N LEU A 301 15.33 -9.43 4.99
CA LEU A 301 14.61 -9.58 3.73
C LEU A 301 13.81 -10.91 3.65
N ARG A 302 14.23 -11.98 4.35
CA ARG A 302 13.45 -13.22 4.49
C ARG A 302 12.16 -12.98 5.27
N THR A 303 12.24 -12.31 6.41
CA THR A 303 11.07 -12.02 7.24
C THR A 303 10.09 -11.07 6.54
N ILE A 304 10.56 -10.09 5.76
CA ILE A 304 9.66 -9.26 4.93
C ILE A 304 8.95 -10.12 3.88
N HIS A 305 9.65 -11.05 3.22
CA HIS A 305 9.06 -11.99 2.26
C HIS A 305 7.98 -12.87 2.90
N GLU A 306 8.29 -13.50 4.03
CA GLU A 306 7.37 -14.38 4.75
C GLU A 306 6.16 -13.62 5.31
N MET A 307 6.38 -12.43 5.89
CA MET A 307 5.31 -11.57 6.41
C MET A 307 4.35 -11.12 5.31
N VAL A 308 4.86 -10.70 4.16
CA VAL A 308 4.05 -10.31 3.00
C VAL A 308 3.19 -11.46 2.45
N LEU A 309 3.58 -12.71 2.67
CA LEU A 309 2.81 -13.91 2.32
C LEU A 309 1.96 -14.48 3.47
N SER A 310 2.18 -14.03 4.70
CA SER A 310 1.52 -14.56 5.90
C SER A 310 0.05 -14.11 6.01
N ASP A 311 -0.80 -15.01 6.52
CA ASP A 311 -2.23 -14.73 6.68
C ASP A 311 -2.49 -13.66 7.75
N GLU A 312 -1.74 -13.68 8.86
CA GLU A 312 -1.87 -12.74 9.99
C GLU A 312 -1.63 -11.28 9.59
N PHE A 313 -0.63 -11.02 8.75
CA PHE A 313 -0.30 -9.67 8.26
C PHE A 313 -1.47 -9.05 7.47
N TRP A 314 -2.14 -9.85 6.64
CA TRP A 314 -3.30 -9.40 5.89
C TRP A 314 -4.56 -9.28 6.75
N ASP A 315 -4.75 -10.14 7.74
CA ASP A 315 -5.84 -10.03 8.71
C ASP A 315 -5.74 -8.75 9.55
N GLU A 316 -4.52 -8.34 9.94
CA GLU A 316 -4.29 -7.06 10.60
C GLU A 316 -4.66 -5.89 9.68
N ILE A 317 -4.18 -5.89 8.43
CA ILE A 317 -4.44 -4.82 7.46
C ILE A 317 -5.93 -4.68 7.14
N PHE A 318 -6.63 -5.78 6.88
CA PHE A 318 -8.05 -5.75 6.53
C PHE A 318 -8.91 -5.28 7.72
N ARG A 319 -8.57 -5.72 8.94
CA ARG A 319 -9.22 -5.29 10.19
C ARG A 319 -9.04 -3.79 10.44
N GLU A 320 -7.83 -3.27 10.34
CA GLU A 320 -7.53 -1.85 10.54
C GLU A 320 -8.12 -0.95 9.44
N LEU A 321 -8.31 -1.47 8.23
CA LEU A 321 -9.06 -0.80 7.16
C LEU A 321 -10.60 -0.96 7.27
N GLY A 322 -11.10 -1.73 8.23
CA GLY A 322 -12.53 -2.01 8.39
C GLY A 322 -13.15 -2.78 7.23
N ILE A 323 -12.35 -3.58 6.51
CA ILE A 323 -12.80 -4.42 5.39
C ILE A 323 -13.38 -5.71 5.99
N PRO A 324 -14.66 -6.04 5.75
CA PRO A 324 -15.27 -7.22 6.35
C PRO A 324 -14.80 -8.53 5.70
N TYR A 325 -14.44 -8.51 4.42
CA TYR A 325 -14.12 -9.72 3.66
C TYR A 325 -12.79 -10.35 4.07
N GLU A 326 -12.68 -11.66 3.89
CA GLU A 326 -11.41 -12.36 4.01
C GLU A 326 -10.39 -11.86 2.97
N PRO A 327 -9.11 -11.68 3.34
CA PRO A 327 -8.02 -11.51 2.39
C PRO A 327 -7.88 -12.69 1.43
N VAL A 328 -7.36 -12.43 0.23
CA VAL A 328 -6.77 -13.50 -0.61
C VAL A 328 -5.63 -14.13 0.18
N ARG A 329 -5.60 -15.46 0.24
CA ARG A 329 -4.60 -16.25 0.97
C ARG A 329 -3.53 -16.80 0.04
N TRP A 330 -2.30 -16.93 0.55
CA TRP A 330 -1.22 -17.62 -0.17
C TRP A 330 -1.36 -19.13 0.01
N ARG A 331 -1.65 -19.85 -1.08
CA ARG A 331 -1.73 -21.32 -1.11
C ARG A 331 -1.04 -21.83 -2.38
N ALA A 332 -0.60 -23.08 -2.38
CA ALA A 332 -0.12 -23.74 -3.59
C ALA A 332 -1.26 -23.83 -4.62
N ASP A 333 -0.94 -23.79 -5.92
CA ASP A 333 -1.95 -24.01 -6.96
C ASP A 333 -2.52 -25.43 -6.86
N ASN A 334 -3.82 -25.55 -7.07
CA ASN A 334 -4.46 -26.84 -7.14
C ASN A 334 -4.13 -27.49 -8.50
N PRO A 335 -3.56 -28.72 -8.54
CA PRO A 335 -3.22 -29.42 -9.78
C PRO A 335 -4.40 -29.83 -10.66
N ASP A 336 -5.65 -29.75 -10.16
CA ASP A 336 -6.85 -30.10 -10.92
C ASP A 336 -6.94 -29.28 -12.24
N PRO A 337 -7.30 -29.92 -13.37
CA PRO A 337 -7.43 -29.23 -14.65
C PRO A 337 -8.58 -28.21 -14.62
N VAL A 338 -8.50 -27.18 -15.49
CA VAL A 338 -9.51 -26.11 -15.58
C VAL A 338 -10.93 -26.66 -15.80
N VAL A 339 -11.06 -27.80 -16.50
CA VAL A 339 -12.34 -28.49 -16.73
C VAL A 339 -12.99 -28.94 -15.42
N ASP A 340 -12.22 -29.43 -14.45
CA ASP A 340 -12.73 -29.92 -13.16
C ASP A 340 -12.92 -28.78 -12.16
N LYS A 341 -12.19 -27.68 -12.33
CA LYS A 341 -12.39 -26.43 -11.58
C LYS A 341 -13.64 -25.65 -12.04
N ASN A 342 -14.05 -25.74 -13.31
CA ASN A 342 -15.18 -24.97 -13.84
C ASN A 342 -16.54 -25.28 -13.16
N PRO A 343 -16.90 -26.56 -12.86
CA PRO A 343 -18.07 -26.88 -12.04
C PRO A 343 -18.05 -26.22 -10.65
N ARG A 344 -16.89 -26.16 -9.99
CA ARG A 344 -16.73 -25.54 -8.66
C ARG A 344 -16.93 -24.03 -8.72
N VAL A 345 -16.49 -23.37 -9.81
CA VAL A 345 -16.81 -21.96 -10.07
C VAL A 345 -18.31 -21.74 -10.26
N ILE A 346 -19.03 -22.68 -10.90
CA ILE A 346 -20.49 -22.61 -11.06
C ILE A 346 -21.21 -22.83 -9.72
N GLU A 347 -20.73 -23.78 -8.90
CA GLU A 347 -21.22 -24.02 -7.53
C GLU A 347 -21.05 -22.77 -6.65
N LEU A 348 -19.86 -22.14 -6.71
CA LEU A 348 -19.58 -20.89 -6.01
C LEU A 348 -20.49 -19.74 -6.48
N ILE A 349 -20.73 -19.59 -7.80
CA ILE A 349 -21.71 -18.62 -8.33
C ILE A 349 -23.10 -18.87 -7.74
N ALA A 350 -23.55 -20.13 -7.69
CA ALA A 350 -24.84 -20.49 -7.11
C ALA A 350 -24.89 -20.22 -5.59
N ALA A 351 -23.79 -20.47 -4.86
CA ALA A 351 -23.70 -20.18 -3.44
C ALA A 351 -23.83 -18.66 -3.16
N TYR A 352 -23.14 -17.80 -3.91
CA TYR A 352 -23.27 -16.34 -3.77
C TYR A 352 -24.69 -15.85 -4.08
N ARG A 353 -25.35 -16.38 -5.14
CA ARG A 353 -26.74 -16.04 -5.49
C ARG A 353 -27.75 -16.45 -4.42
N ASN A 354 -27.55 -17.62 -3.80
CA ASN A 354 -28.47 -18.18 -2.80
C ASN A 354 -28.22 -17.67 -1.38
N ARG A 355 -26.97 -17.39 -1.00
CA ARG A 355 -26.56 -17.17 0.41
C ARG A 355 -25.65 -15.95 0.61
N GLY A 356 -25.27 -15.23 -0.43
CA GLY A 356 -24.38 -14.05 -0.33
C GLY A 356 -24.92 -12.95 0.59
N HIS A 357 -26.24 -12.80 0.65
CA HIS A 357 -26.95 -11.90 1.58
C HIS A 357 -26.58 -12.12 3.06
N LEU A 358 -26.22 -13.35 3.46
CA LEU A 358 -25.77 -13.65 4.84
C LEU A 358 -24.44 -12.96 5.17
N MET A 359 -23.53 -12.86 4.19
CA MET A 359 -22.22 -12.23 4.32
C MET A 359 -22.24 -10.72 3.94
N ALA A 360 -23.41 -10.17 3.60
CA ALA A 360 -23.56 -8.78 3.18
C ALA A 360 -23.34 -7.78 4.35
N ASP A 361 -22.69 -6.65 4.04
CA ASP A 361 -22.34 -5.55 4.94
C ASP A 361 -23.51 -4.58 5.11
N ILE A 362 -24.63 -5.11 5.60
CA ILE A 362 -25.93 -4.41 5.72
C ILE A 362 -26.18 -3.77 7.10
N ASP A 363 -25.39 -4.13 8.12
CA ASP A 363 -25.53 -3.59 9.48
C ASP A 363 -24.58 -2.39 9.65
N PRO A 364 -25.09 -1.13 9.77
CA PRO A 364 -24.25 0.04 9.96
C PRO A 364 -23.53 0.08 11.32
N LEU A 365 -24.02 -0.67 12.32
CA LEU A 365 -23.40 -0.79 13.64
C LEU A 365 -22.39 -1.94 13.72
N ARG A 366 -22.48 -2.91 12.79
CA ARG A 366 -21.70 -4.16 12.75
C ARG A 366 -21.61 -4.86 14.12
N LEU A 367 -22.76 -5.06 14.75
CA LEU A 367 -22.86 -5.68 16.08
C LEU A 367 -22.34 -7.13 16.06
N ASP A 368 -22.73 -7.87 15.03
CA ASP A 368 -22.26 -9.24 14.83
C ASP A 368 -20.90 -9.28 14.10
N ASN A 369 -19.85 -9.45 14.91
CA ASN A 369 -18.49 -9.63 14.43
C ASN A 369 -18.21 -11.01 13.81
N SER A 370 -19.18 -11.94 13.81
CA SER A 370 -19.06 -13.29 13.23
C SER A 370 -19.57 -13.38 11.79
N ARG A 371 -20.56 -12.55 11.42
CA ARG A 371 -21.19 -12.44 10.08
C ARG A 371 -20.22 -12.47 8.88
N PHE A 372 -19.01 -11.96 9.05
CA PHE A 372 -18.02 -11.84 7.98
C PHE A 372 -16.83 -12.80 8.09
N ARG A 373 -16.73 -13.61 9.16
CA ARG A 373 -15.50 -14.36 9.47
C ARG A 373 -15.29 -15.60 8.59
N SER A 374 -16.33 -16.37 8.35
CA SER A 374 -16.23 -17.63 7.62
C SER A 374 -17.62 -18.14 7.22
N HIS A 375 -17.89 -18.15 5.92
CA HIS A 375 -18.99 -18.92 5.34
C HIS A 375 -18.39 -19.98 4.42
N PRO A 376 -18.30 -21.26 4.84
CA PRO A 376 -17.65 -22.31 4.04
C PRO A 376 -18.20 -22.45 2.62
N ASP A 377 -19.48 -22.17 2.41
CA ASP A 377 -20.12 -22.20 1.09
C ASP A 377 -19.65 -21.07 0.15
N LEU A 378 -19.17 -19.95 0.70
CA LEU A 378 -18.81 -18.71 -0.02
C LEU A 378 -17.30 -18.45 -0.07
N ASP A 379 -16.51 -19.21 0.70
CA ASP A 379 -15.05 -19.19 0.66
C ASP A 379 -14.56 -19.78 -0.68
N VAL A 380 -13.51 -19.18 -1.24
CA VAL A 380 -12.90 -19.65 -2.48
C VAL A 380 -12.04 -20.92 -2.23
N LEU A 381 -11.47 -21.05 -1.03
CA LEU A 381 -10.53 -22.13 -0.70
C LEU A 381 -11.22 -23.48 -0.46
N THR A 382 -12.41 -23.49 0.16
CA THR A 382 -13.23 -24.71 0.35
C THR A 382 -13.64 -25.34 -0.98
N HIS A 383 -13.85 -24.52 -2.01
CA HIS A 383 -14.12 -24.95 -3.40
C HIS A 383 -12.86 -25.41 -4.15
N GLY A 384 -11.71 -25.51 -3.47
CA GLY A 384 -10.44 -25.96 -4.08
C GLY A 384 -9.91 -25.00 -5.15
N LEU A 385 -10.29 -23.72 -5.09
CA LEU A 385 -9.80 -22.65 -5.96
C LEU A 385 -8.80 -21.79 -5.20
N THR A 386 -7.84 -21.19 -5.91
CA THR A 386 -6.69 -20.51 -5.29
C THR A 386 -6.42 -19.14 -5.90
N LEU A 387 -5.47 -18.37 -5.34
CA LEU A 387 -5.06 -17.09 -5.94
C LEU A 387 -4.50 -17.22 -7.38
N TRP A 388 -4.06 -18.42 -7.76
CA TRP A 388 -3.54 -18.72 -9.10
C TRP A 388 -4.67 -18.83 -10.14
N ASP A 389 -5.85 -19.25 -9.70
CA ASP A 389 -7.05 -19.38 -10.55
C ASP A 389 -7.72 -18.03 -10.85
N LEU A 390 -7.41 -16.96 -10.08
CA LEU A 390 -8.00 -15.63 -10.25
C LEU A 390 -7.87 -15.08 -11.67
N ASP A 391 -6.74 -15.33 -12.33
CA ASP A 391 -6.44 -14.82 -13.67
C ASP A 391 -6.69 -15.85 -14.78
N ARG A 392 -7.11 -17.08 -14.41
CA ARG A 392 -7.56 -18.13 -15.35
C ARG A 392 -8.99 -17.85 -15.81
N GLU A 393 -9.29 -18.28 -17.02
CA GLU A 393 -10.58 -18.05 -17.66
C GLU A 393 -11.52 -19.26 -17.53
N PHE A 394 -12.72 -19.00 -17.04
CA PHE A 394 -13.78 -20.00 -16.84
C PHE A 394 -14.97 -19.69 -17.72
N LYS A 395 -15.65 -20.74 -18.20
CA LYS A 395 -16.88 -20.59 -19.00
C LYS A 395 -18.04 -20.37 -18.05
N VAL A 396 -18.58 -19.15 -18.06
CA VAL A 396 -19.72 -18.73 -17.24
C VAL A 396 -20.90 -18.35 -18.12
N ASP A 397 -22.09 -18.78 -17.71
CA ASP A 397 -23.36 -18.46 -18.35
C ASP A 397 -24.26 -17.67 -17.37
N GLY A 398 -25.17 -16.85 -17.90
CA GLY A 398 -26.12 -16.03 -17.16
C GLY A 398 -25.56 -14.92 -16.25
N CYS A 399 -24.29 -14.93 -15.87
CA CYS A 399 -23.64 -13.90 -15.02
C CYS A 399 -23.22 -12.64 -15.81
N PHE A 400 -23.24 -12.71 -17.14
CA PHE A 400 -22.91 -11.59 -18.03
C PHE A 400 -23.91 -11.54 -19.20
N PRO A 401 -24.15 -10.37 -19.83
CA PRO A 401 -25.05 -10.25 -20.98
C PRO A 401 -24.68 -11.12 -22.19
N VAL A 402 -23.44 -11.61 -22.25
CA VAL A 402 -22.94 -12.54 -23.28
C VAL A 402 -22.21 -13.66 -22.56
N ALA A 403 -22.69 -14.89 -22.74
CA ALA A 403 -22.04 -16.11 -22.25
C ALA A 403 -20.64 -16.26 -22.86
N GLY A 404 -19.67 -16.69 -22.07
CA GLY A 404 -18.30 -16.83 -22.56
C GLY A 404 -17.26 -17.04 -21.47
N TYR A 405 -16.00 -16.96 -21.88
CA TYR A 405 -14.86 -17.05 -20.99
C TYR A 405 -14.66 -15.73 -20.22
N ARG A 406 -14.44 -15.85 -18.91
CA ARG A 406 -14.25 -14.73 -17.97
C ARG A 406 -13.19 -15.10 -16.94
N LYS A 407 -12.35 -14.14 -16.55
CA LYS A 407 -11.38 -14.34 -15.46
C LYS A 407 -12.12 -14.52 -14.13
N LEU A 408 -11.71 -15.47 -13.30
CA LEU A 408 -12.35 -15.71 -11.99
C LEU A 408 -12.36 -14.45 -11.10
N ARG A 409 -11.32 -13.62 -11.19
CA ARG A 409 -11.22 -12.29 -10.57
C ARG A 409 -12.43 -11.41 -10.90
N ASP A 410 -12.86 -11.39 -12.15
CA ASP A 410 -13.98 -10.56 -12.61
C ASP A 410 -15.30 -11.13 -12.09
N VAL A 411 -15.49 -12.45 -12.18
CA VAL A 411 -16.66 -13.17 -11.64
C VAL A 411 -16.84 -12.88 -10.14
N LEU A 412 -15.79 -13.10 -9.34
CA LEU A 412 -15.81 -12.83 -7.90
C LEU A 412 -16.05 -11.34 -7.59
N SER A 413 -15.56 -10.43 -8.43
CA SER A 413 -15.81 -9.00 -8.25
C SER A 413 -17.28 -8.63 -8.49
N VAL A 414 -17.94 -9.23 -9.49
CA VAL A 414 -19.37 -9.03 -9.77
C VAL A 414 -20.21 -9.63 -8.66
N LEU A 415 -19.97 -10.90 -8.29
CA LEU A 415 -20.71 -11.57 -7.21
C LEU A 415 -20.60 -10.82 -5.88
N ARG A 416 -19.41 -10.31 -5.54
CA ARG A 416 -19.20 -9.53 -4.32
C ARG A 416 -19.88 -8.16 -4.40
N ASP A 417 -19.80 -7.48 -5.54
CA ASP A 417 -20.45 -6.18 -5.75
C ASP A 417 -21.99 -6.29 -5.72
N ALA A 418 -22.54 -7.41 -6.18
CA ALA A 418 -23.96 -7.72 -6.25
C ALA A 418 -24.57 -8.18 -4.90
N TYR A 419 -23.96 -9.18 -4.25
CA TYR A 419 -24.60 -9.93 -3.15
C TYR A 419 -24.03 -9.67 -1.75
N CYS A 420 -22.81 -9.14 -1.63
CA CYS A 420 -22.07 -9.10 -0.36
C CYS A 420 -21.63 -7.68 0.06
N ARG A 421 -22.21 -6.62 -0.50
CA ARG A 421 -21.95 -5.21 -0.10
C ARG A 421 -23.07 -4.71 0.82
N HIS A 422 -23.40 -3.42 0.76
CA HIS A 422 -24.47 -2.77 1.52
C HIS A 422 -25.89 -3.16 1.07
N ILE A 423 -26.02 -4.15 0.17
CA ILE A 423 -27.29 -4.72 -0.28
C ILE A 423 -27.13 -6.24 -0.17
N GLY A 424 -28.03 -6.89 0.57
CA GLY A 424 -28.23 -8.34 0.54
C GLY A 424 -29.48 -8.62 -0.29
N VAL A 425 -29.35 -9.43 -1.34
CA VAL A 425 -30.47 -9.74 -2.25
C VAL A 425 -30.95 -11.17 -1.99
N GLU A 426 -32.24 -11.31 -1.68
CA GLU A 426 -32.91 -12.59 -1.49
C GLU A 426 -33.97 -12.77 -2.58
N TYR A 427 -33.76 -13.69 -3.52
CA TYR A 427 -34.64 -13.83 -4.70
C TYR A 427 -34.80 -15.25 -5.23
N THR A 428 -33.90 -16.18 -4.91
CA THR A 428 -33.94 -17.55 -5.44
C THR A 428 -35.05 -18.43 -4.84
N HIS A 429 -35.82 -17.89 -3.89
CA HIS A 429 -37.04 -18.49 -3.35
C HIS A 429 -38.29 -18.22 -4.20
N ILE A 430 -38.22 -17.28 -5.15
CA ILE A 430 -39.31 -16.97 -6.10
C ILE A 430 -39.49 -18.16 -7.03
N LEU A 431 -40.73 -18.58 -7.31
CA LEU A 431 -40.98 -19.79 -8.12
C LEU A 431 -40.89 -19.52 -9.63
N GLU A 432 -41.16 -18.28 -10.05
CA GLU A 432 -41.19 -17.84 -11.44
C GLU A 432 -39.77 -17.58 -11.98
N PRO A 433 -39.25 -18.38 -12.94
CA PRO A 433 -37.89 -18.22 -13.44
C PRO A 433 -37.64 -16.88 -14.15
N GLU A 434 -38.68 -16.32 -14.78
CA GLU A 434 -38.62 -15.01 -15.45
C GLU A 434 -38.33 -13.89 -14.43
N GLN A 435 -38.96 -13.91 -13.26
CA GLN A 435 -38.71 -12.94 -12.19
C GLN A 435 -37.31 -13.10 -11.61
N GLN A 436 -36.84 -14.34 -11.42
CA GLN A 436 -35.47 -14.60 -10.99
C GLN A 436 -34.45 -14.02 -11.98
N GLN A 437 -34.62 -14.28 -13.28
CA GLN A 437 -33.72 -13.77 -14.33
C GLN A 437 -33.77 -12.23 -14.43
N TRP A 438 -34.96 -11.63 -14.31
CA TRP A 438 -35.17 -10.19 -14.33
C TRP A 438 -34.42 -9.46 -13.19
N LEU A 439 -34.41 -10.07 -11.99
CA LEU A 439 -33.65 -9.58 -10.83
C LEU A 439 -32.15 -9.79 -11.03
N GLN A 440 -31.73 -11.01 -11.40
CA GLN A 440 -30.34 -11.37 -11.64
C GLN A 440 -29.67 -10.43 -12.65
N GLN A 441 -30.31 -10.16 -13.80
CA GLN A 441 -29.78 -9.27 -14.84
C GLN A 441 -29.58 -7.82 -14.36
N ARG A 442 -30.38 -7.34 -13.39
CA ARG A 442 -30.25 -6.00 -12.81
C ARG A 442 -29.21 -5.94 -11.69
N VAL A 443 -29.14 -6.98 -10.87
CA VAL A 443 -28.28 -7.06 -9.68
C VAL A 443 -26.83 -7.37 -10.07
N GLU A 444 -26.60 -8.25 -11.04
CA GLU A 444 -25.26 -8.58 -11.57
C GLU A 444 -24.77 -7.57 -12.62
N ALA A 445 -25.58 -6.54 -12.94
CA ALA A 445 -25.16 -5.45 -13.82
C ALA A 445 -24.02 -4.64 -13.20
N LYS A 446 -23.08 -4.18 -14.05
CA LYS A 446 -21.97 -3.32 -13.62
C LYS A 446 -22.50 -1.99 -13.09
N HIS A 447 -22.52 -1.83 -11.77
CA HIS A 447 -22.94 -0.59 -11.12
C HIS A 447 -22.24 0.65 -11.70
N VAL A 448 -23.05 1.64 -12.07
CA VAL A 448 -22.63 2.97 -12.49
C VAL A 448 -22.72 3.91 -11.29
N LYS A 449 -21.63 4.59 -10.95
CA LYS A 449 -21.63 5.57 -9.85
C LYS A 449 -22.57 6.73 -10.22
N PRO A 450 -23.50 7.15 -9.34
CA PRO A 450 -24.36 8.31 -9.60
C PRO A 450 -23.56 9.58 -9.92
N THR A 451 -24.16 10.50 -10.66
CA THR A 451 -23.54 11.80 -10.96
C THR A 451 -23.33 12.63 -9.70
N VAL A 452 -22.46 13.64 -9.77
CA VAL A 452 -22.24 14.58 -8.65
C VAL A 452 -23.52 15.38 -8.36
N ALA A 453 -24.37 15.62 -9.36
CA ALA A 453 -25.68 16.25 -9.17
C ALA A 453 -26.61 15.37 -8.34
N GLN A 454 -26.77 14.08 -8.72
CA GLN A 454 -27.56 13.11 -7.96
C GLN A 454 -27.03 12.91 -6.53
N GLN A 455 -25.70 12.88 -6.34
CA GLN A 455 -25.09 12.81 -5.00
C GLN A 455 -25.43 14.04 -4.15
N LYS A 456 -25.39 15.25 -4.72
CA LYS A 456 -25.80 16.47 -4.03
C LYS A 456 -27.30 16.51 -3.73
N TYR A 457 -28.13 15.96 -4.61
CA TYR A 457 -29.57 15.87 -4.42
C TYR A 457 -29.93 14.92 -3.25
N ILE A 458 -29.38 13.70 -3.26
CA ILE A 458 -29.53 12.74 -2.15
C ILE A 458 -29.03 13.35 -0.83
N LEU A 459 -27.88 14.03 -0.86
CA LEU A 459 -27.36 14.74 0.33
C LEU A 459 -28.28 15.88 0.78
N SER A 460 -28.91 16.63 -0.14
CA SER A 460 -29.86 17.69 0.24
C SER A 460 -31.14 17.15 0.89
N LYS A 461 -31.62 15.97 0.47
CA LYS A 461 -32.75 15.27 1.12
C LYS A 461 -32.37 14.74 2.50
N LEU A 462 -31.15 14.22 2.68
CA LEU A 462 -30.62 13.86 4.01
C LEU A 462 -30.50 15.09 4.92
N ASN A 463 -29.91 16.19 4.43
CA ASN A 463 -29.80 17.44 5.19
C ASN A 463 -31.17 17.97 5.63
N ALA A 464 -32.20 17.87 4.77
CA ALA A 464 -33.56 18.27 5.10
C ALA A 464 -34.20 17.35 6.17
N ALA A 465 -33.96 16.03 6.10
CA ALA A 465 -34.42 15.07 7.08
C ALA A 465 -33.77 15.30 8.46
N GLU A 466 -32.45 15.47 8.51
CA GLU A 466 -31.67 15.68 9.73
C GLU A 466 -31.94 17.05 10.38
N ALA A 467 -32.05 18.12 9.58
CA ALA A 467 -32.41 19.45 10.07
C ALA A 467 -33.84 19.47 10.65
N PHE A 468 -34.78 18.74 10.04
CA PHE A 468 -36.14 18.62 10.58
C PHE A 468 -36.16 17.85 11.91
N GLU A 469 -35.47 16.70 12.01
CA GLU A 469 -35.34 15.99 13.29
C GLU A 469 -34.69 16.89 14.35
N THR A 470 -33.58 17.58 14.02
CA THR A 470 -32.87 18.49 14.94
C THR A 470 -33.78 19.61 15.44
N PHE A 471 -34.58 20.22 14.56
CA PHE A 471 -35.57 21.21 14.95
C PHE A 471 -36.63 20.63 15.91
N LEU A 472 -37.15 19.43 15.65
CA LEU A 472 -38.08 18.74 16.56
C LEU A 472 -37.42 18.42 17.91
N GLN A 473 -36.14 18.04 17.92
CA GLN A 473 -35.36 17.79 19.15
C GLN A 473 -35.28 19.05 20.01
N THR A 474 -34.95 20.19 19.39
CA THR A 474 -34.69 21.46 20.10
C THR A 474 -35.96 22.17 20.53
N LYS A 475 -37.01 22.24 19.68
CA LYS A 475 -38.21 23.05 19.97
C LYS A 475 -39.22 22.34 20.89
N TYR A 476 -39.34 21.00 20.81
CA TYR A 476 -40.41 20.25 21.47
C TYR A 476 -39.90 19.31 22.58
N VAL A 477 -39.12 19.86 23.50
CA VAL A 477 -38.59 19.15 24.67
C VAL A 477 -39.74 18.65 25.57
N GLY A 478 -39.71 17.36 25.93
CA GLY A 478 -40.69 16.73 26.84
C GLY A 478 -41.94 16.15 26.18
N GLN A 479 -42.16 16.37 24.88
CA GLN A 479 -43.24 15.70 24.12
C GLN A 479 -42.84 14.25 23.76
N LYS A 480 -43.77 13.30 23.87
CA LYS A 480 -43.55 11.92 23.42
C LYS A 480 -43.50 11.90 21.89
N ARG A 481 -42.31 11.67 21.33
CA ARG A 481 -42.03 11.83 19.88
C ARG A 481 -41.47 10.56 19.26
N PHE A 482 -41.84 10.29 18.01
CA PHE A 482 -41.40 9.12 17.24
C PHE A 482 -40.30 9.49 16.24
N SER A 483 -39.11 9.81 16.78
CA SER A 483 -37.97 10.30 15.99
C SER A 483 -37.46 9.29 14.96
N LEU A 484 -36.92 9.85 13.88
CA LEU A 484 -36.29 9.14 12.76
C LEU A 484 -34.76 9.08 12.88
N GLU A 485 -34.19 9.53 14.01
CA GLU A 485 -32.74 9.51 14.27
C GLU A 485 -32.12 8.11 14.05
N GLY A 486 -31.08 8.05 13.22
CA GLY A 486 -30.42 6.82 12.77
C GLY A 486 -31.10 6.07 11.61
N ALA A 487 -32.24 6.58 11.11
CA ALA A 487 -33.01 6.02 10.00
C ALA A 487 -33.43 7.09 8.96
N GLU A 488 -32.78 8.25 8.95
CA GLU A 488 -33.03 9.41 8.08
C GLU A 488 -32.95 9.05 6.59
N THR A 489 -32.11 8.06 6.25
CA THR A 489 -31.95 7.49 4.91
C THR A 489 -33.25 6.97 4.32
N VAL A 490 -34.31 6.70 5.11
CA VAL A 490 -35.62 6.35 4.55
C VAL A 490 -36.21 7.49 3.69
N ILE A 491 -35.89 8.75 3.99
CA ILE A 491 -36.40 9.91 3.24
C ILE A 491 -35.90 9.92 1.79
N PRO A 492 -34.57 9.95 1.48
CA PRO A 492 -34.11 9.86 0.10
C PRO A 492 -34.45 8.52 -0.58
N VAL A 493 -34.70 7.44 0.17
CA VAL A 493 -35.18 6.17 -0.42
C VAL A 493 -36.64 6.29 -0.87
N MET A 494 -37.54 6.84 -0.04
CA MET A 494 -38.93 7.09 -0.42
C MET A 494 -39.03 8.10 -1.58
N ASP A 495 -38.20 9.14 -1.55
CA ASP A 495 -38.07 10.12 -2.62
C ASP A 495 -37.72 9.46 -3.96
N ALA A 496 -36.71 8.58 -3.98
CA ALA A 496 -36.32 7.85 -5.18
C ALA A 496 -37.38 6.84 -5.67
N VAL A 497 -38.18 6.25 -4.77
CA VAL A 497 -39.32 5.40 -5.17
C VAL A 497 -40.40 6.22 -5.87
N ILE A 498 -40.71 7.41 -5.36
CA ILE A 498 -41.74 8.30 -5.95
C ILE A 498 -41.27 8.89 -7.28
N ASP A 499 -40.01 9.34 -7.35
CA ASP A 499 -39.37 9.80 -8.59
C ASP A 499 -39.41 8.72 -9.69
N GLN A 500 -39.11 7.46 -9.32
CA GLN A 500 -39.21 6.33 -10.25
C GLN A 500 -40.65 6.04 -10.69
N CYS A 501 -41.64 6.15 -9.80
CA CYS A 501 -43.06 6.03 -10.15
C CYS A 501 -43.51 7.16 -11.11
N ALA A 502 -43.01 8.38 -10.93
CA ALA A 502 -43.26 9.51 -11.81
C ALA A 502 -42.59 9.32 -13.19
N GLU A 503 -41.37 8.77 -13.24
CA GLU A 503 -40.70 8.41 -14.52
C GLU A 503 -41.51 7.37 -15.33
N TYR A 504 -42.19 6.45 -14.64
CA TYR A 504 -43.13 5.51 -15.27
C TYR A 504 -44.51 6.11 -15.61
N GLY A 505 -44.77 7.37 -15.28
CA GLY A 505 -46.03 8.05 -15.59
C GLY A 505 -47.25 7.54 -14.80
N LEU A 506 -47.05 7.07 -13.56
CA LEU A 506 -48.13 6.63 -12.68
C LEU A 506 -48.84 7.84 -12.02
N ASP A 507 -50.15 7.74 -11.81
CA ASP A 507 -50.98 8.88 -11.35
C ASP A 507 -50.80 9.26 -9.87
N GLU A 508 -50.66 8.30 -8.96
CA GLU A 508 -50.63 8.52 -7.50
C GLU A 508 -49.80 7.46 -6.77
N VAL A 509 -49.13 7.85 -5.67
CA VAL A 509 -48.45 6.94 -4.73
C VAL A 509 -49.07 7.06 -3.34
N VAL A 510 -49.85 6.04 -2.94
CA VAL A 510 -50.54 6.00 -1.63
C VAL A 510 -49.64 5.36 -0.57
N ILE A 511 -49.27 6.13 0.47
CA ILE A 511 -48.30 5.71 1.49
C ILE A 511 -49.00 5.32 2.80
N ALA A 512 -48.82 4.06 3.22
CA ALA A 512 -49.15 3.59 4.57
C ALA A 512 -47.86 3.38 5.38
N MET A 513 -47.76 4.02 6.55
CA MET A 513 -46.56 3.95 7.40
C MET A 513 -46.90 4.01 8.90
N PRO A 514 -46.07 3.43 9.80
CA PRO A 514 -46.20 3.62 11.24
C PRO A 514 -45.85 5.07 11.67
N HIS A 515 -46.02 5.36 12.96
CA HIS A 515 -45.80 6.70 13.53
C HIS A 515 -44.35 7.21 13.45
N ARG A 516 -43.34 6.33 13.32
CA ARG A 516 -41.91 6.71 13.30
C ARG A 516 -41.57 7.52 12.06
N GLY A 517 -41.02 8.72 12.25
CA GLY A 517 -40.63 9.61 11.16
C GLY A 517 -41.79 10.19 10.33
N ARG A 518 -43.07 9.95 10.71
CA ARG A 518 -44.23 10.39 9.92
C ARG A 518 -44.23 11.90 9.64
N LEU A 519 -43.91 12.73 10.64
CA LEU A 519 -43.85 14.19 10.46
C LEU A 519 -42.76 14.60 9.45
N ASN A 520 -41.66 13.85 9.42
CA ASN A 520 -40.55 14.05 8.49
C ASN A 520 -40.97 13.70 7.05
N VAL A 521 -41.70 12.58 6.86
CA VAL A 521 -42.34 12.21 5.58
C VAL A 521 -43.39 13.24 5.15
N LEU A 522 -44.24 13.74 6.06
CA LEU A 522 -45.23 14.76 5.71
C LEU A 522 -44.57 16.06 5.18
N ALA A 523 -43.46 16.49 5.78
CA ALA A 523 -42.73 17.68 5.36
C ALA A 523 -41.92 17.43 4.06
N ASN A 524 -41.07 16.41 4.04
CA ASN A 524 -40.03 16.23 3.02
C ASN A 524 -40.43 15.36 1.82
N ILE A 525 -41.52 14.59 1.93
CA ILE A 525 -42.06 13.73 0.86
C ILE A 525 -43.43 14.22 0.38
N VAL A 526 -44.40 14.42 1.28
CA VAL A 526 -45.76 14.87 0.90
C VAL A 526 -45.82 16.37 0.59
N GLY A 527 -44.79 17.13 0.96
CA GLY A 527 -44.72 18.58 0.71
C GLY A 527 -45.68 19.42 1.57
N LYS A 528 -46.22 18.88 2.67
CA LYS A 528 -47.08 19.65 3.58
C LYS A 528 -46.26 20.83 4.17
N PRO A 529 -46.77 22.06 4.14
CA PRO A 529 -46.03 23.21 4.66
C PRO A 529 -45.86 23.13 6.18
N TYR A 530 -44.68 23.51 6.67
CA TYR A 530 -44.34 23.49 8.09
C TYR A 530 -45.37 24.17 8.99
N SER A 531 -45.99 25.25 8.54
CA SER A 531 -47.05 25.95 9.29
C SER A 531 -48.25 25.07 9.59
N GLN A 532 -48.72 24.26 8.63
CA GLN A 532 -49.84 23.33 8.85
C GLN A 532 -49.42 22.20 9.80
N ILE A 533 -48.26 21.58 9.54
CA ILE A 533 -47.72 20.50 10.38
C ILE A 533 -47.58 20.96 11.83
N PHE A 534 -47.02 22.15 12.08
CA PHE A 534 -46.82 22.66 13.44
C PHE A 534 -48.09 23.24 14.07
N THR A 535 -49.08 23.71 13.31
CA THR A 535 -50.39 24.11 13.87
C THR A 535 -51.19 22.88 14.33
N GLU A 536 -51.19 21.82 13.52
CA GLU A 536 -51.70 20.49 13.91
C GLU A 536 -50.92 19.96 15.15
N PHE A 537 -49.61 20.20 15.24
CA PHE A 537 -48.76 19.79 16.36
C PHE A 537 -49.02 20.59 17.65
N GLU A 538 -49.21 21.91 17.57
CA GLU A 538 -49.43 22.80 18.73
C GLU A 538 -50.86 22.74 19.27
N GLY A 539 -51.79 22.10 18.55
CA GLY A 539 -53.07 21.64 19.09
C GLY A 539 -54.30 22.49 18.78
N ASN A 540 -54.21 23.42 17.83
CA ASN A 540 -55.38 24.11 17.26
C ASN A 540 -56.13 23.16 16.29
N LEU A 541 -56.78 22.14 16.86
CA LEU A 541 -57.73 21.30 16.15
C LEU A 541 -59.12 21.95 16.15
N ASP A 542 -59.79 21.87 14.99
CA ASP A 542 -61.18 22.27 14.83
C ASP A 542 -62.07 21.42 15.77
N PRO A 543 -62.99 22.00 16.57
CA PRO A 543 -63.74 21.27 17.60
C PRO A 543 -64.54 20.07 17.11
N SER A 544 -64.78 20.00 15.79
CA SER A 544 -65.44 18.90 15.07
C SER A 544 -64.65 17.59 15.05
N GLN A 545 -63.32 17.60 15.26
CA GLN A 545 -62.45 16.42 15.18
C GLN A 545 -61.97 15.89 16.55
N ALA A 546 -62.44 16.46 17.65
CA ALA A 546 -61.98 16.16 19.01
C ALA A 546 -62.60 14.86 19.61
N HIS A 547 -62.32 13.70 19.00
CA HIS A 547 -62.67 12.37 19.54
C HIS A 547 -61.48 11.39 19.45
N GLY A 548 -60.51 11.54 20.36
CA GLY A 548 -59.38 10.62 20.49
C GLY A 548 -58.30 11.13 21.45
N SER A 549 -57.54 10.22 22.06
CA SER A 549 -56.39 10.60 22.91
C SER A 549 -55.32 11.34 22.09
N GLY A 550 -54.44 12.11 22.75
CA GLY A 550 -53.55 13.12 22.14
C GLY A 550 -52.54 12.68 21.06
N ASP A 551 -52.62 11.46 20.55
CA ASP A 551 -51.81 10.89 19.47
C ASP A 551 -52.48 11.00 18.07
N VAL A 552 -53.74 11.51 17.97
CA VAL A 552 -54.52 11.63 16.71
C VAL A 552 -53.72 12.18 15.53
N LYS A 553 -52.78 13.08 15.80
CA LYS A 553 -51.89 13.76 14.85
C LYS A 553 -51.06 12.80 13.99
N TYR A 554 -50.71 11.61 14.51
CA TYR A 554 -49.98 10.58 13.77
C TYR A 554 -50.89 9.67 12.92
N HIS A 555 -52.21 9.87 12.96
CA HIS A 555 -53.21 9.04 12.27
C HIS A 555 -54.01 9.79 11.18
N LEU A 556 -53.94 11.12 11.12
CA LEU A 556 -54.64 11.92 10.10
C LEU A 556 -54.04 11.70 8.70
N GLY A 557 -54.91 11.56 7.70
CA GLY A 557 -54.54 11.49 6.29
C GLY A 557 -53.94 12.81 5.77
N ALA A 558 -53.18 12.71 4.70
CA ALA A 558 -52.57 13.86 4.03
C ALA A 558 -52.47 13.61 2.53
N THR A 559 -52.69 14.67 1.76
CA THR A 559 -52.51 14.70 0.30
C THR A 559 -51.69 15.95 -0.01
N GLY A 560 -50.78 15.84 -0.99
CA GLY A 560 -49.90 16.91 -1.42
C GLY A 560 -49.24 16.55 -2.74
N VAL A 561 -48.56 17.52 -3.34
CA VAL A 561 -47.79 17.36 -4.57
C VAL A 561 -46.34 17.70 -4.22
N SER A 562 -45.42 16.77 -4.47
CA SER A 562 -43.99 16.89 -4.12
C SER A 562 -43.20 17.65 -5.18
#